data_AF-A0A645DPP9-F1
#
_entry.id   AF-A0A645DPP9-F1
#
_cell.length_a   1.000
_cell.length_b   1.000
_cell.length_c   1.000
_cell.angle_alpha   90.00
_cell.angle_beta   90.00
_cell.angle_gamma   90.00
#
_symmetry.space_group_name_H-M   'P 1'
#
loop_
_entity.id
_entity.type
_entity.pdbx_description
1 polymer ?
#
loop_
_entity_poly.entity_id
_entity_poly.type
_entity_poly.pdbx_seq_one_letter_code
_entity_poly.pdbx_strand_id
1 'polypeptide(L)'
;MLEAFEEDVNVVVHDATIVDEHLNVLSDSFMKENHSSAGTIKNIIRNRYIGCCMAFKAEMKKNILPFPEHLPMHDQWIGLVGEKTGKCVFLNKQLILYRRHGDTVTGEASTFSQKLKWRFEIIQALHQKKSIRGN
;
A
#
# COMPACT_ATOMS: atom_id res chain seq x y z
N MET A 1 -9.88 13.97 2.90
CA MET A 1 -9.26 12.70 3.32
C MET A 1 -9.82 12.24 4.66
N LEU A 2 -9.82 13.08 5.71
CA LEU A 2 -10.30 12.70 7.04
C LEU A 2 -11.77 12.23 7.06
N GLU A 3 -12.63 12.86 6.27
CA GLU A 3 -14.04 12.49 6.10
C GLU A 3 -14.27 11.05 5.62
N ALA A 4 -13.27 10.42 4.99
CA ALA A 4 -13.39 9.05 4.52
C ALA A 4 -13.12 8.00 5.62
N PHE A 5 -12.68 8.42 6.81
CA PHE A 5 -12.54 7.53 7.97
C PHE A 5 -13.88 7.36 8.67
N GLU A 6 -14.73 6.51 8.10
CA GLU A 6 -15.91 5.97 8.79
C GLU A 6 -15.49 4.98 9.91
N GLU A 7 -16.46 4.51 10.70
CA GLU A 7 -16.21 3.68 11.89
C GLU A 7 -15.38 2.42 11.57
N ASP A 8 -15.64 1.77 10.44
CA ASP A 8 -14.98 0.52 10.04
C ASP A 8 -13.82 0.71 9.04
N VAL A 9 -13.52 1.95 8.65
CA VAL A 9 -12.41 2.26 7.72
C VAL A 9 -11.12 2.43 8.49
N ASN A 10 -10.14 1.58 8.20
CA ASN A 10 -8.84 1.55 8.87
C ASN A 10 -7.75 2.27 8.08
N VAL A 11 -7.82 2.19 6.75
CA VAL A 11 -6.85 2.78 5.83
C VAL A 11 -7.59 3.54 4.75
N VAL A 12 -7.14 4.76 4.47
CA VAL A 12 -7.62 5.57 3.35
C VAL A 12 -6.43 5.83 2.44
N VAL A 13 -6.59 5.58 1.16
CA VAL A 13 -5.63 5.87 0.11
C VAL A 13 -6.26 6.87 -0.84
N HIS A 14 -5.58 7.96 -1.15
CA HIS A 14 -6.01 8.87 -2.22
C HIS A 14 -5.13 8.74 -3.46
N ASP A 15 -5.47 9.47 -4.51
CA ASP A 15 -4.76 9.42 -5.78
C ASP A 15 -3.71 10.53 -5.89
N ALA A 16 -2.81 10.40 -6.86
CA ALA A 16 -1.81 11.40 -7.18
C ALA A 16 -1.73 11.64 -8.69
N THR A 17 -1.49 12.90 -9.06
CA THR A 17 -1.09 13.26 -10.43
C THR A 17 0.39 13.00 -10.58
N ILE A 18 0.81 12.25 -11.60
CA ILE A 18 2.21 11.95 -11.85
C ILE A 18 2.81 13.09 -12.67
N VAL A 19 3.94 13.61 -12.21
CA VAL A 19 4.65 14.73 -12.85
C VAL A 19 6.14 14.44 -13.03
N ASP A 20 6.78 15.13 -13.96
CA ASP A 20 8.23 15.13 -14.13
C ASP A 20 8.95 16.10 -13.15
N GLU A 21 10.27 16.23 -13.27
CA GLU A 21 11.08 17.18 -12.48
C GLU A 21 10.66 18.65 -12.62
N HIS A 22 10.03 19.00 -13.74
CA HIS A 22 9.58 20.35 -14.08
C HIS A 22 8.09 20.58 -13.76
N LEU A 23 7.45 19.62 -13.08
CA LEU A 23 6.02 19.62 -12.74
C LEU A 23 5.08 19.52 -13.95
N ASN A 24 5.56 19.10 -15.12
CA ASN A 24 4.69 18.77 -16.23
C ASN A 24 3.97 17.46 -15.94
N VAL A 25 2.67 17.40 -16.25
CA VAL A 25 1.86 16.20 -16.02
C VAL A 25 2.27 15.11 -17.01
N LEU A 26 2.69 13.96 -16.46
CA LEU A 26 2.94 12.73 -17.21
C LEU A 26 1.69 11.84 -17.24
N SER A 27 0.90 11.86 -16.18
CA SER A 27 -0.34 11.09 -16.06
C SER A 27 -1.23 11.64 -14.96
N ASP A 28 -2.53 11.69 -15.20
CA ASP A 28 -3.49 12.31 -14.28
C ASP A 28 -3.79 11.46 -13.03
N SER A 29 -3.39 10.18 -13.02
CA SER A 29 -3.77 9.25 -11.95
C SER A 29 -2.79 8.09 -11.78
N PHE A 30 -2.07 8.10 -10.66
CA PHE A 30 -1.25 6.98 -10.23
C PHE A 30 -2.10 5.73 -9.98
N MET A 31 -3.27 5.89 -9.36
CA MET A 31 -4.14 4.78 -9.01
C MET A 31 -4.68 4.04 -10.24
N LYS A 32 -4.97 4.76 -11.33
CA LYS A 32 -5.37 4.14 -12.60
C LYS A 32 -4.21 3.33 -13.20
N GLU A 33 -3.00 3.87 -13.23
CA GLU A 33 -1.81 3.15 -13.72
C GLU A 33 -1.48 1.91 -12.89
N ASN A 34 -1.59 2.00 -11.56
CA ASN A 34 -1.25 0.89 -10.68
C ASN A 34 -2.41 -0.11 -10.47
N HIS A 35 -3.60 0.19 -11.01
CA HIS A 35 -4.84 -0.54 -10.74
C HIS A 35 -5.13 -0.66 -9.24
N SER A 36 -4.94 0.44 -8.52
CA SER A 36 -5.12 0.55 -7.07
C SER A 36 -6.53 0.17 -6.61
N SER A 37 -6.61 -0.81 -5.72
CA SER A 37 -7.86 -1.31 -5.18
C SER A 37 -7.63 -2.16 -3.94
N ALA A 38 -8.63 -2.24 -3.06
CA ALA A 38 -8.65 -3.21 -1.97
C ALA A 38 -8.78 -4.66 -2.50
N GLY A 39 -8.39 -5.62 -1.67
CA GLY A 39 -8.55 -7.05 -1.89
C GLY A 39 -7.29 -7.83 -1.54
N THR A 40 -7.37 -8.67 -0.50
CA THR A 40 -6.18 -9.25 0.14
C THR A 40 -5.37 -10.11 -0.81
N ILE A 41 -6.03 -10.96 -1.60
CA ILE A 41 -5.36 -11.80 -2.61
C ILE A 41 -4.70 -10.93 -3.69
N LYS A 42 -5.43 -9.92 -4.18
CA LYS A 42 -4.91 -9.00 -5.21
C LYS A 42 -3.66 -8.27 -4.72
N ASN A 43 -3.70 -7.82 -3.46
CA ASN A 43 -2.65 -7.06 -2.81
C ASN A 43 -1.49 -7.92 -2.31
N ILE A 44 -1.66 -9.24 -2.11
CA ILE A 44 -0.55 -10.18 -1.92
C ILE A 44 0.18 -10.43 -3.25
N ILE A 45 -0.56 -10.61 -4.36
CA ILE A 45 0.01 -10.93 -5.68
C ILE A 45 0.82 -9.76 -6.25
N ARG A 46 0.29 -8.54 -6.09
CA ARG A 46 0.89 -7.28 -6.54
C ARG A 46 0.51 -6.18 -5.54
N ASN A 47 1.49 -5.41 -5.06
CA ASN A 47 1.20 -4.26 -4.20
C ASN A 47 0.42 -3.19 -5.00
N ARG A 48 -0.81 -2.90 -4.58
CA ARG A 48 -1.65 -1.85 -5.19
C ARG A 48 -1.81 -0.62 -4.30
N TYR A 49 -1.13 -0.61 -3.14
CA TYR A 49 -1.05 0.53 -2.24
C TYR A 49 0.10 1.45 -2.66
N ILE A 50 -0.01 2.72 -2.28
CA ILE A 50 1.02 3.74 -2.47
C ILE A 50 1.19 4.49 -1.14
N GLY A 51 2.36 4.33 -0.52
CA GLY A 51 2.62 4.85 0.82
C GLY A 51 2.43 6.36 0.96
N CYS A 52 2.89 7.16 -0.01
CA CYS A 52 2.78 8.63 0.08
C CYS A 52 1.34 9.15 0.01
N CYS A 53 0.39 8.33 -0.47
CA CYS A 53 -1.03 8.69 -0.50
C CYS A 53 -1.85 7.96 0.57
N MET A 54 -1.19 7.31 1.52
CA MET A 54 -1.83 6.48 2.54
C MET A 54 -1.96 7.22 3.87
N ALA A 55 -3.14 7.12 4.48
CA ALA A 55 -3.38 7.43 5.88
C ALA A 55 -4.02 6.21 6.56
N PHE A 56 -3.78 6.03 7.86
CA PHE A 56 -4.38 4.95 8.65
C PHE A 56 -4.70 5.39 10.07
N LYS A 57 -5.67 4.74 10.73
CA LYS A 57 -6.06 5.06 12.11
C LYS A 57 -4.91 4.77 13.09
N ALA A 58 -4.68 5.67 14.04
CA ALA A 58 -3.58 5.54 15.01
C ALA A 58 -3.64 4.25 15.83
N GLU A 59 -4.83 3.72 16.10
CA GLU A 59 -5.04 2.43 16.78
C GLU A 59 -4.47 1.24 16.01
N MET A 60 -4.26 1.36 14.69
CA MET A 60 -3.61 0.32 13.90
C MET A 60 -2.14 0.14 14.27
N LYS A 61 -1.49 1.09 14.97
CA LYS A 61 -0.09 0.95 15.41
C LYS A 61 0.14 -0.34 16.19
N LYS A 62 -0.80 -0.73 17.06
CA LYS A 62 -0.74 -2.01 17.82
C LYS A 62 -0.82 -3.25 16.94
N ASN A 63 -1.29 -3.09 15.71
CA ASN A 63 -1.35 -4.15 14.73
C ASN A 63 -0.08 -4.10 13.88
N ILE A 64 0.24 -2.98 13.25
CA ILE A 64 1.28 -2.90 12.21
C ILE A 64 2.71 -2.87 12.76
N LEU A 65 2.91 -2.51 14.03
CA LEU A 65 4.21 -2.41 14.68
C LEU A 65 4.47 -3.56 15.69
N PRO A 66 5.74 -3.94 15.92
CA PRO A 66 6.88 -3.57 15.08
C PRO A 66 6.71 -4.13 13.66
N PHE A 67 7.33 -3.49 12.66
CA PHE A 67 7.31 -4.04 11.32
C PHE A 67 8.08 -5.38 11.32
N PRO A 68 7.55 -6.43 10.66
CA PRO A 68 8.30 -7.65 10.40
C PRO A 68 9.65 -7.34 9.73
N GLU A 69 10.70 -8.06 10.12
CA GLU A 69 12.07 -7.81 9.63
C GLU A 69 12.20 -7.93 8.12
N HIS A 70 11.45 -8.86 7.51
CA HIS A 70 11.44 -9.09 6.08
C HIS A 70 10.07 -8.69 5.51
N LEU A 71 9.96 -7.43 5.11
CA LEU A 71 8.81 -6.92 4.36
C LEU A 71 9.26 -6.43 2.98
N PRO A 72 8.56 -6.82 1.90
CA PRO A 72 8.84 -6.26 0.58
C PRO A 72 8.53 -4.77 0.53
N MET A 73 7.40 -4.34 1.11
CA MET A 73 6.95 -2.96 1.13
C MET A 73 6.10 -2.70 2.39
N HIS A 74 6.34 -1.58 3.06
CA HIS A 74 5.60 -1.21 4.28
C HIS A 74 4.13 -0.85 4.00
N ASP A 75 3.85 -0.17 2.89
CA ASP A 75 2.50 0.19 2.49
C ASP A 75 1.64 -1.05 2.18
N GLN A 76 2.20 -2.05 1.51
CA GLN A 76 1.55 -3.34 1.27
C GLN A 76 1.16 -4.01 2.59
N TRP A 77 2.08 -4.03 3.57
CA TRP A 77 1.82 -4.58 4.89
C TRP A 77 0.70 -3.83 5.62
N ILE A 78 0.77 -2.49 5.67
CA ILE A 78 -0.25 -1.67 6.35
C ILE A 78 -1.62 -1.88 5.69
N GLY A 79 -1.68 -1.87 4.36
CA GLY A 79 -2.91 -2.13 3.61
C GLY A 79 -3.50 -3.51 3.88
N LEU A 80 -2.68 -4.57 3.84
CA LEU A 80 -3.14 -5.95 4.12
C LEU A 80 -3.60 -6.14 5.57
N VAL A 81 -2.93 -5.50 6.52
CA VAL A 81 -3.38 -5.49 7.92
C VAL A 81 -4.68 -4.72 8.06
N GLY A 82 -4.81 -3.58 7.37
CA GLY A 82 -6.02 -2.77 7.32
C GLY A 82 -7.23 -3.55 6.82
N GLU A 83 -7.07 -4.28 5.70
CA GLU A 83 -8.12 -5.14 5.13
C GLU A 83 -8.50 -6.30 6.05
N LYS A 84 -7.57 -6.79 6.87
CA LYS A 84 -7.83 -7.87 7.83
C LYS A 84 -8.58 -7.38 9.07
N THR A 85 -8.38 -6.13 9.47
CA THR A 85 -8.97 -5.58 10.69
C THR A 85 -10.12 -4.61 10.45
N GLY A 86 -10.47 -4.33 9.18
CA GLY A 86 -11.52 -3.41 8.77
C GLY A 86 -11.47 -3.15 7.26
N LYS A 87 -11.93 -1.98 6.82
CA LYS A 87 -11.98 -1.59 5.41
C LYS A 87 -10.78 -0.72 5.00
N CYS A 88 -10.39 -0.88 3.74
CA CYS A 88 -9.47 0.04 3.06
C CYS A 88 -10.25 0.78 1.97
N VAL A 89 -10.27 2.10 2.03
CA VAL A 89 -10.99 2.96 1.08
C VAL A 89 -9.99 3.63 0.15
N PHE A 90 -10.33 3.66 -1.13
CA PHE A 90 -9.54 4.24 -2.21
C PHE A 90 -10.32 5.41 -2.80
N LEU A 91 -9.82 6.63 -2.61
CA LEU A 91 -10.43 7.87 -3.07
C LEU A 91 -9.83 8.27 -4.41
N ASN A 92 -10.67 8.42 -5.43
CA ASN A 92 -10.28 9.02 -6.71
C ASN A 92 -10.17 10.56 -6.57
N LYS A 93 -9.22 11.01 -5.75
CA LYS A 93 -8.92 12.42 -5.48
C LYS A 93 -7.41 12.63 -5.57
N GLN A 94 -6.96 13.38 -6.57
CA GLN A 94 -5.56 13.75 -6.75
C GLN A 94 -5.20 14.86 -5.75
N LEU A 95 -4.61 14.49 -4.62
CA LEU A 95 -4.27 15.47 -3.55
C LEU A 95 -2.79 15.86 -3.53
N ILE A 96 -1.95 15.15 -4.29
CA ILE A 96 -0.52 15.43 -4.39
C ILE A 96 -0.03 15.28 -5.83
N LEU A 97 1.11 15.93 -6.12
CA LEU A 97 1.90 15.68 -7.32
C LEU A 97 2.98 14.64 -6.99
N TYR A 98 2.89 13.46 -7.60
CA TYR A 98 3.88 12.40 -7.49
C TYR A 98 4.95 12.60 -8.55
N ARG A 99 6.14 13.02 -8.13
CA ARG A 99 7.26 13.18 -9.06
C ARG A 99 7.85 11.81 -9.43
N ARG A 100 7.94 11.52 -10.72
CA ARG A 100 8.56 10.28 -11.23
C ARG A 100 9.85 10.62 -11.97
N HIS A 101 10.98 10.22 -11.39
CA HIS A 101 12.30 10.30 -12.01
C HIS A 101 12.69 8.98 -12.68
N GLY A 102 13.67 9.00 -13.59
CA GLY A 102 14.22 7.79 -14.23
C GLY A 102 14.68 6.72 -13.24
N ASP A 103 15.17 7.12 -12.07
CA ASP A 103 15.65 6.23 -11.01
C ASP A 103 14.55 5.84 -9.99
N THR A 104 13.27 6.05 -10.31
CA THR A 104 12.20 5.63 -9.39
C THR A 104 12.18 4.10 -9.32
N VAL A 105 12.67 3.55 -8.21
CA VAL A 105 12.83 2.11 -7.93
C VAL A 105 11.55 1.29 -8.16
N THR A 106 10.37 1.92 -8.12
CA THR A 106 9.09 1.26 -8.42
C THR A 106 8.90 0.88 -9.90
N GLY A 107 9.79 1.32 -10.79
CA GLY A 107 9.72 1.06 -12.24
C GLY A 107 10.67 -0.04 -12.75
N GLU A 108 11.66 -0.48 -11.95
CA GLU A 108 12.58 -1.52 -12.41
C GLU A 108 11.90 -2.90 -12.41
N ALA A 109 12.02 -3.60 -13.54
CA ALA A 109 11.42 -4.91 -13.71
C ALA A 109 12.07 -5.94 -12.77
N SER A 110 11.46 -6.18 -11.61
CA SER A 110 11.92 -7.21 -10.69
C SER A 110 11.80 -8.59 -11.32
N THR A 111 12.79 -9.46 -11.08
CA THR A 111 12.81 -10.83 -11.62
C THR A 111 11.64 -11.65 -11.07
N PHE A 112 11.29 -12.74 -11.77
CA PHE A 112 10.24 -13.65 -11.33
C PHE A 112 10.54 -14.23 -9.92
N SER A 113 11.79 -14.63 -9.68
CA SER A 113 12.24 -15.14 -8.38
C SER A 113 12.07 -14.11 -7.27
N GLN A 114 12.38 -12.84 -7.54
CA GLN A 114 12.21 -11.76 -6.57
C GLN A 114 10.72 -11.53 -6.23
N LYS A 115 9.85 -11.55 -7.24
CA LYS A 115 8.39 -11.45 -7.03
C LYS A 115 7.85 -12.61 -6.19
N LEU A 116 8.34 -13.83 -6.41
CA LEU A 116 7.93 -14.99 -5.63
C LEU A 116 8.44 -14.91 -4.19
N LYS A 117 9.68 -14.47 -3.98
CA LYS A 117 10.26 -14.21 -2.66
C LYS A 117 9.43 -13.19 -1.88
N TRP A 118 9.11 -12.04 -2.48
CA TRP A 118 8.27 -11.01 -1.83
C TRP A 118 6.88 -11.50 -1.44
N ARG A 119 6.26 -12.34 -2.28
CA ARG A 119 4.97 -12.97 -1.97
C ARG A 119 5.09 -13.93 -0.79
N PHE A 120 6.18 -14.70 -0.72
CA PHE A 120 6.43 -15.58 0.41
C PHE A 120 6.65 -14.80 1.71
N GLU A 121 7.48 -13.75 1.67
CA GLU A 121 7.76 -12.88 2.82
C GLU A 121 6.49 -12.23 3.38
N ILE A 122 5.64 -11.66 2.51
CA ILE A 122 4.40 -11.03 2.98
C ILE A 122 3.40 -12.05 3.55
N ILE A 123 3.30 -13.26 2.98
CA ILE A 123 2.45 -14.34 3.50
C ILE A 123 2.98 -14.81 4.86
N GLN A 124 4.29 -15.02 4.98
CA GLN A 124 4.94 -15.42 6.21
C GLN A 124 4.72 -14.38 7.32
N ALA A 125 4.88 -13.10 7.01
CA ALA A 125 4.62 -11.99 7.94
C ALA A 125 3.15 -11.98 8.43
N LEU A 126 2.19 -12.23 7.54
CA LEU A 126 0.77 -12.30 7.90
C LEU A 126 0.45 -13.51 8.81
N HIS A 127 1.16 -14.63 8.64
CA HIS A 127 1.02 -15.83 9.48
C HIS A 127 1.67 -15.69 10.85
N GLN A 128 2.90 -15.18 10.93
CA GLN A 128 3.57 -14.94 12.22
C GLN A 128 2.72 -14.08 13.15
N LYS A 129 2.06 -13.06 12.61
CA LYS A 129 1.16 -12.19 13.36
C LYS A 129 -0.17 -12.83 13.77
N LYS A 130 -0.66 -13.85 13.05
CA LYS A 130 -1.80 -14.65 13.53
C LYS A 130 -1.40 -15.42 14.80
N SER A 131 -0.20 -15.98 14.82
CA SER A 131 0.32 -16.75 15.96
C SER A 131 0.39 -15.90 17.24
N ILE A 132 0.85 -14.64 17.13
CA ILE A 132 0.99 -13.71 18.28
C ILE A 132 -0.37 -13.32 18.91
N ARG A 133 -1.48 -13.43 18.17
CA ARG A 133 -2.83 -13.09 18.65
C ARG A 133 -3.68 -14.29 19.06
N GLY A 134 -3.17 -15.51 18.86
CA GLY A 134 -3.87 -16.76 19.14
C GLY A 134 -3.60 -17.35 20.53
N ASN A 135 -2.82 -16.66 21.37
CA ASN A 135 -2.55 -17.01 22.77
C ASN A 135 -3.06 -15.91 23.69
#